data_AF-A0A7K1C8N9-F1
#
_entry.id   AF-A0A7K1C8N9-F1
#
_cell.length_a   1.000
_cell.length_b   1.000
_cell.length_c   1.000
_cell.angle_alpha   90.00
_cell.angle_beta   90.00
_cell.angle_gamma   90.00
#
_symmetry.space_group_name_H-M   'P 1'
#
loop_
_entity.id
_entity.type
_entity.pdbx_description
1 polymer ?
#
loop_
_entity_poly.entity_id
_entity_poly.type
_entity_poly.pdbx_seq_one_letter_code
_entity_poly.pdbx_strand_id
1 'polypeptide(L)'
;MENELEPHPSDDIRQDAVATAPAAPGVVAALVVHSPTDQLGDTLDSLSAQDYPNLQVLVLLTGSDAHELAMVTEMVDARSLAAHVRHVGANPGFATVANSVSRLVQGDSGFFLFLHDDVALDPDAVRLMVEELYRSNAGLVGPKIVEWDDPRRLHMVGFDADRFGELDGAIEEHEVDQEQHDAVRDVFVLPTACLLVRADLFREMGGFEESIPFHGEDLDLCWRAHLMGARVVVAPVARVRHRGNLRQRRDDLSHVKMAARHRLSTVASLTGVARSFTTIPLLILVTLVEAIVSLVTGHVRRALFEVGALVTAPRDTMSILRRRRRVAALRRIPDREVADLQVRGSVRWRRLVRGRHVAGVSPGDRGVSGDDTVSRDPVTIVVWFVLWGLLLAGARELIAGGIGSVGDLLPWAESPRDVAHSYLSGWWGKDLGATTAQPTGNILMFLAGVLTLGHPALAQTIAVVGLVAAGWLGASRLCAVASAPRARLIGTIAYAAIPLPYAAVAAGRLQALIAYAVLPWALHLMRLFGGLGLPRGVEESSRTVGDVIDHPDTTTRVRIVSSFALLMGVTAAFAPSVMLVVLVCAVLWVVAALLSGGSLRAAGLGIAAVLVSMVA
;
A
#
# COMPACT_ATOMS: atom_id res chain seq x y z
N MET A 1 90.88 31.82 39.74
CA MET A 1 89.66 32.01 40.55
C MET A 1 88.67 32.77 39.68
N GLU A 2 88.12 32.12 38.66
CA GLU A 2 86.94 31.23 38.77
C GLU A 2 85.77 31.97 39.42
N ASN A 3 84.73 32.25 38.63
CA ASN A 3 83.54 31.45 38.80
C ASN A 3 82.68 31.46 37.52
N GLU A 4 82.34 30.26 37.08
CA GLU A 4 81.36 29.93 36.06
C GLU A 4 79.95 30.31 36.53
N LEU A 5 79.08 30.70 35.59
CA LEU A 5 77.64 30.71 35.77
C LEU A 5 77.02 30.19 34.47
N GLU A 6 76.44 28.99 34.58
CA GLU A 6 75.75 28.23 33.54
C GLU A 6 74.58 29.01 32.90
N PRO A 7 74.23 28.75 31.63
CA PRO A 7 73.02 29.29 31.01
C PRO A 7 71.77 28.49 31.42
N HIS A 8 70.77 29.20 31.94
CA HIS A 8 69.43 28.69 32.22
C HIS A 8 68.70 28.26 30.93
N PRO A 9 68.11 27.05 30.84
CA PRO A 9 67.28 26.65 29.72
C PRO A 9 65.80 26.87 30.07
N SER A 10 65.17 27.91 29.53
CA SER A 10 63.71 27.99 29.53
C SER A 10 63.19 28.99 28.49
N ASP A 11 63.27 28.62 27.22
CA ASP A 11 62.54 29.33 26.15
C ASP A 11 61.88 28.41 25.11
N ASP A 12 61.73 27.11 25.40
CA ASP A 12 61.38 26.13 24.35
C ASP A 12 60.11 25.27 24.63
N ILE A 13 59.11 25.81 25.34
CA ILE A 13 57.83 25.09 25.58
C ILE A 13 56.60 25.92 25.18
N ARG A 14 56.66 26.66 24.07
CA ARG A 14 55.48 27.39 23.55
C ARG A 14 55.32 27.33 22.02
N GLN A 15 55.56 26.16 21.40
CA GLN A 15 55.20 25.98 19.97
C GLN A 15 54.37 24.73 19.62
N ASP A 16 54.15 23.77 20.51
CA ASP A 16 53.36 22.58 20.17
C ASP A 16 51.97 22.56 20.83
N ALA A 17 51.07 23.40 20.33
CA ALA A 17 49.62 23.16 20.40
C ALA A 17 48.86 24.15 19.50
N VAL A 18 49.15 24.14 18.19
CA VAL A 18 48.09 24.49 17.24
C VAL A 18 47.09 23.35 17.33
N ALA A 19 46.07 23.51 18.17
CA ALA A 19 44.94 22.61 18.22
C ALA A 19 44.31 22.60 16.82
N THR A 20 44.63 21.59 16.03
CA THR A 20 43.93 21.27 14.80
C THR A 20 42.46 21.17 15.17
N ALA A 21 41.62 21.99 14.53
CA ALA A 21 40.17 21.87 14.66
C ALA A 21 39.80 20.39 14.48
N PRO A 22 38.94 19.81 15.33
CA PRO A 22 38.59 18.41 15.21
C PRO A 22 38.06 18.18 13.79
N ALA A 23 38.74 17.30 13.04
CA ALA A 23 38.34 16.97 11.68
C ALA A 23 36.88 16.52 11.69
N ALA A 24 36.08 17.05 10.75
CA ALA A 24 34.68 16.67 10.64
C ALA A 24 34.57 15.14 10.56
N PRO A 25 33.68 14.51 11.34
CA PRO A 25 33.54 13.06 11.37
C PRO A 25 33.20 12.50 9.98
N GLY A 26 33.69 11.31 9.66
CA GLY A 26 33.41 10.69 8.36
C GLY A 26 31.93 10.36 8.17
N VAL A 27 31.37 10.72 7.02
CA VAL A 27 30.02 10.30 6.58
C VAL A 27 30.18 9.47 5.32
N VAL A 28 29.63 8.25 5.33
CA VAL A 28 29.50 7.45 4.10
C VAL A 28 28.05 7.43 3.65
N ALA A 29 27.78 8.05 2.50
CA ALA A 29 26.50 8.00 1.83
C ALA A 29 26.36 6.70 1.02
N ALA A 30 25.54 5.78 1.51
CA ALA A 30 25.20 4.54 0.84
C ALA A 30 23.95 4.74 -0.04
N LEU A 31 24.18 4.97 -1.33
CA LEU A 31 23.15 5.13 -2.34
C LEU A 31 22.79 3.77 -2.93
N VAL A 32 21.58 3.28 -2.69
CA VAL A 32 21.13 1.99 -3.24
C VAL A 32 20.39 2.23 -4.55
N VAL A 33 20.98 1.74 -5.64
CA VAL A 33 20.42 1.85 -6.99
C VAL A 33 19.94 0.48 -7.45
N HIS A 34 18.70 0.42 -7.88
CA HIS A 34 18.20 -0.65 -8.74
C HIS A 34 17.86 0.01 -10.07
N SER A 35 17.87 -0.67 -11.22
CA SER A 35 17.43 -0.18 -12.55
C SER A 35 17.27 1.35 -12.66
N PRO A 36 18.34 2.08 -13.06
CA PRO A 36 18.45 3.53 -12.95
C PRO A 36 17.24 4.30 -13.50
N THR A 37 16.84 5.33 -12.77
CA THR A 37 15.71 6.21 -13.11
C THR A 37 16.20 7.55 -13.63
N ASP A 38 15.29 8.33 -14.23
CA ASP A 38 15.57 9.70 -14.68
C ASP A 38 16.02 10.61 -13.51
N GLN A 39 15.58 10.31 -12.28
CA GLN A 39 15.93 11.05 -11.07
C GLN A 39 17.36 10.79 -10.57
N LEU A 40 18.01 9.69 -10.99
CA LEU A 40 19.33 9.33 -10.49
C LEU A 40 20.38 10.41 -10.80
N GLY A 41 20.26 11.09 -11.94
CA GLY A 41 21.14 12.20 -12.30
C GLY A 41 21.11 13.30 -11.26
N ASP A 42 19.90 13.80 -10.94
CA ASP A 42 19.67 14.84 -9.94
C ASP A 42 20.10 14.41 -8.53
N THR A 43 19.90 13.13 -8.18
CA THR A 43 20.39 12.55 -6.93
C THR A 43 21.91 12.63 -6.83
N LEU A 44 22.63 12.24 -7.88
CA LEU A 44 24.10 12.31 -7.93
C LEU A 44 24.62 13.75 -7.94
N ASP A 45 23.94 14.66 -8.65
CA ASP A 45 24.25 16.10 -8.65
C ASP A 45 24.05 16.72 -7.26
N SER A 46 23.04 16.27 -6.53
CA SER A 46 22.82 16.74 -5.15
C SER A 46 23.89 16.26 -4.16
N LEU A 47 24.45 15.08 -4.39
CA LEU A 47 25.54 14.51 -3.59
C LEU A 47 26.88 15.21 -3.85
N SER A 48 27.17 15.59 -5.10
CA SER A 48 28.39 16.32 -5.44
C SER A 48 28.36 17.77 -4.93
N ALA A 49 27.16 18.34 -4.78
CA ALA A 49 26.96 19.71 -4.29
C ALA A 49 27.02 19.86 -2.75
N GLN A 50 27.23 18.77 -1.99
CA GLN A 50 27.22 18.83 -0.53
C GLN A 50 28.40 19.64 0.03
N ASP A 51 28.13 20.50 1.01
CA ASP A 51 29.13 21.36 1.68
C ASP A 51 29.93 20.63 2.78
N TYR A 52 29.65 19.35 3.01
CA TYR A 52 30.25 18.57 4.09
C TYR A 52 31.64 18.01 3.70
N PRO A 53 32.72 18.38 4.42
CA PRO A 53 34.09 18.15 3.94
C PRO A 53 34.58 16.69 4.01
N ASN A 54 33.94 15.82 4.80
CA ASN A 54 34.35 14.42 4.97
C ASN A 54 33.23 13.45 4.53
N LEU A 55 32.65 13.73 3.36
CA LEU A 55 31.63 12.90 2.73
C LEU A 55 32.29 11.94 1.72
N GLN A 56 32.00 10.66 1.85
CA GLN A 56 32.33 9.64 0.86
C GLN A 56 31.04 9.03 0.32
N VAL A 57 30.96 8.79 -0.98
CA VAL A 57 29.78 8.18 -1.60
C VAL A 57 30.08 6.73 -1.95
N LEU A 58 29.16 5.83 -1.62
CA LEU A 58 29.17 4.41 -1.98
C LEU A 58 27.88 4.11 -2.74
N VAL A 59 28.00 3.87 -4.05
CA VAL A 59 26.88 3.52 -4.91
C VAL A 59 26.77 2.00 -4.97
N LEU A 60 25.69 1.46 -4.43
CA LEU A 60 25.40 0.02 -4.42
C LEU A 60 24.41 -0.29 -5.55
N LEU A 61 24.93 -0.78 -6.68
CA LEU A 61 24.11 -1.12 -7.84
C LEU A 61 23.63 -2.57 -7.78
N THR A 62 22.32 -2.75 -7.91
CA THR A 62 21.64 -4.04 -7.99
C THR A 62 21.05 -4.24 -9.38
N GLY A 63 21.24 -5.44 -9.92
CA GLY A 63 20.92 -5.79 -11.30
C GLY A 63 21.94 -6.80 -11.83
N SER A 64 21.65 -7.35 -12.99
CA SER A 64 22.58 -8.26 -13.69
C SER A 64 23.11 -7.66 -14.98
N ASP A 65 22.77 -6.39 -15.27
CA ASP A 65 23.06 -5.76 -16.55
C ASP A 65 24.38 -4.99 -16.51
N ALA A 66 25.34 -5.45 -17.31
CA ALA A 66 26.62 -4.78 -17.47
C ALA A 66 26.47 -3.38 -18.10
N HIS A 67 25.40 -3.16 -18.87
CA HIS A 67 25.11 -1.86 -19.46
C HIS A 67 24.67 -0.84 -18.40
N GLU A 68 23.79 -1.23 -17.47
CA GLU A 68 23.39 -0.38 -16.33
C GLU A 68 24.60 0.02 -15.48
N LEU A 69 25.53 -0.91 -15.23
CA LEU A 69 26.76 -0.62 -14.49
C LEU A 69 27.65 0.39 -15.21
N ALA A 70 27.84 0.23 -16.52
CA ALA A 70 28.62 1.18 -17.32
C ALA A 70 27.97 2.58 -17.29
N MET A 71 26.66 2.65 -17.49
CA MET A 71 25.89 3.90 -17.47
C MET A 71 26.00 4.63 -16.11
N VAL A 72 25.81 3.92 -14.99
CA VAL A 72 25.92 4.53 -13.65
C VAL A 72 27.35 4.99 -13.37
N THR A 73 28.36 4.23 -13.80
CA THR A 73 29.76 4.60 -13.63
C THR A 73 30.09 5.86 -14.43
N GLU A 74 29.64 5.95 -15.68
CA GLU A 74 29.79 7.14 -16.52
C GLU A 74 29.07 8.36 -15.92
N MET A 75 27.86 8.19 -15.37
CA MET A 75 27.13 9.27 -14.70
C MET A 75 27.86 9.80 -13.46
N VAL A 76 28.53 8.93 -12.71
CA VAL A 76 29.36 9.29 -11.54
C VAL A 76 30.63 10.02 -11.98
N ASP A 77 31.34 9.48 -12.97
CA ASP A 77 32.58 10.05 -13.48
C ASP A 77 32.36 11.44 -14.11
N ALA A 78 31.27 11.60 -14.88
CA ALA A 78 30.89 12.87 -15.50
C ALA A 78 30.66 14.00 -14.48
N ARG A 79 30.33 13.66 -13.23
CA ARG A 79 30.06 14.62 -12.15
C ARG A 79 31.27 14.88 -11.27
N SER A 80 32.41 14.23 -11.55
CA SER A 80 33.61 14.26 -10.71
C SER A 80 33.31 13.93 -9.24
N LEU A 81 32.29 13.10 -9.00
CA LEU A 81 31.88 12.70 -7.67
C LEU A 81 32.87 11.66 -7.14
N ALA A 82 33.44 11.90 -5.96
CA ALA A 82 34.29 10.93 -5.27
C ALA A 82 33.44 9.77 -4.72
N ALA A 83 32.97 8.89 -5.61
CA ALA A 83 32.12 7.76 -5.30
C ALA A 83 32.75 6.42 -5.66
N HIS A 84 32.50 5.41 -4.83
CA HIS A 84 32.84 4.03 -5.10
C HIS A 84 31.60 3.30 -5.61
N VAL A 85 31.62 2.84 -6.85
CA VAL A 85 30.52 2.04 -7.43
C VAL A 85 30.78 0.55 -7.16
N ARG A 86 29.84 -0.10 -6.47
CA ARG A 86 29.90 -1.54 -6.17
C ARG A 86 28.70 -2.25 -6.78
N HIS A 87 29.00 -3.18 -7.67
CA HIS A 87 28.00 -4.11 -8.20
C HIS A 87 27.72 -5.23 -7.19
N VAL A 88 26.45 -5.37 -6.78
CA VAL A 88 25.99 -6.37 -5.80
C VAL A 88 25.41 -7.61 -6.49
N GLY A 89 25.03 -7.50 -7.78
CA GLY A 89 24.37 -8.58 -8.52
C GLY A 89 22.87 -8.59 -8.27
N ALA A 90 22.31 -9.71 -7.79
CA ALA A 90 20.87 -9.85 -7.57
C ALA A 90 20.27 -8.70 -6.73
N ASN A 91 18.95 -8.46 -6.87
CA ASN A 91 18.20 -7.50 -6.04
C ASN A 91 17.45 -8.23 -4.90
N PRO A 92 18.08 -8.48 -3.74
CA PRO A 92 17.43 -9.06 -2.57
C PRO A 92 16.58 -8.06 -1.76
N GLY A 93 16.51 -6.80 -2.19
CA GLY A 93 15.82 -5.71 -1.50
C GLY A 93 16.74 -4.71 -0.82
N PHE A 94 16.18 -3.52 -0.53
CA PHE A 94 16.93 -2.36 -0.04
C PHE A 94 17.72 -2.66 1.24
N ALA A 95 17.04 -3.23 2.24
CA ALA A 95 17.64 -3.56 3.54
C ALA A 95 18.91 -4.42 3.42
N THR A 96 18.83 -5.50 2.64
CA THR A 96 19.92 -6.46 2.44
C THR A 96 21.10 -5.83 1.71
N VAL A 97 20.82 -4.97 0.72
CA VAL A 97 21.85 -4.29 -0.06
C VAL A 97 22.55 -3.24 0.80
N ALA A 98 21.77 -2.39 1.48
CA ALA A 98 22.24 -1.36 2.39
C ALA A 98 23.14 -1.92 3.49
N ASN A 99 22.84 -3.12 4.02
CA ASN A 99 23.68 -3.81 5.00
C ASN A 99 25.12 -4.09 4.52
N SER A 100 25.39 -4.05 3.21
CA SER A 100 26.74 -4.20 2.68
C SER A 100 27.66 -3.06 3.11
N VAL A 101 27.13 -1.88 3.46
CA VAL A 101 27.96 -0.74 3.94
C VAL A 101 28.79 -1.13 5.15
N SER A 102 28.22 -1.87 6.10
CA SER A 102 28.91 -2.30 7.33
C SER A 102 30.09 -3.24 7.06
N ARG A 103 30.09 -3.95 5.92
CA ARG A 103 31.17 -4.85 5.51
C ARG A 103 32.24 -4.15 4.68
N LEU A 104 31.86 -3.09 3.96
CA LEU A 104 32.73 -2.38 3.01
C LEU A 104 33.46 -1.20 3.68
N VAL A 105 32.82 -0.53 4.63
CA VAL A 105 33.39 0.62 5.33
C VAL A 105 34.02 0.17 6.64
N GLN A 106 35.30 0.48 6.81
CA GLN A 106 36.06 0.20 8.03
C GLN A 106 35.94 1.34 9.05
N GLY A 107 36.12 1.03 10.34
CA GLY A 107 36.11 2.00 11.43
C GLY A 107 34.72 2.28 12.01
N ASP A 108 34.67 2.44 13.34
CA ASP A 108 33.43 2.64 14.11
C ASP A 108 33.09 4.11 14.38
N SER A 109 34.06 5.00 14.17
CA SER A 109 33.90 6.45 14.28
C SER A 109 33.34 7.02 12.98
N GLY A 110 32.07 7.45 12.99
CA GLY A 110 31.45 8.13 11.85
C GLY A 110 29.96 7.83 11.71
N PHE A 111 29.42 8.14 10.54
CA PHE A 111 28.01 7.99 10.23
C PHE A 111 27.79 7.29 8.89
N PHE A 112 26.69 6.54 8.81
CA PHE A 112 26.13 6.06 7.56
C PHE A 112 24.92 6.90 7.19
N LEU A 113 24.89 7.39 5.96
CA LEU A 113 23.75 8.07 5.37
C LEU A 113 23.15 7.14 4.31
N PHE A 114 21.97 6.58 4.60
CA PHE A 114 21.25 5.75 3.63
C PHE A 114 20.37 6.61 2.73
N LEU A 115 20.45 6.36 1.42
CA LEU A 115 19.73 7.12 0.40
C LEU A 115 19.11 6.19 -0.65
N HIS A 116 17.89 6.52 -1.06
CA HIS A 116 17.26 5.96 -2.27
C HIS A 116 17.80 6.65 -3.52
N ASP A 117 17.63 6.02 -4.68
CA ASP A 117 18.10 6.52 -5.97
C ASP A 117 17.28 7.69 -6.53
N ASP A 118 16.13 7.99 -5.92
CA ASP A 118 15.19 9.05 -6.27
C ASP A 118 15.06 10.12 -5.16
N VAL A 119 16.19 10.47 -4.53
CA VAL A 119 16.32 11.48 -3.48
C VAL A 119 17.36 12.53 -3.83
N ALA A 120 16.96 13.80 -3.89
CA ALA A 120 17.87 14.93 -4.09
C ALA A 120 17.99 15.76 -2.81
N LEU A 121 19.21 15.94 -2.31
CA LEU A 121 19.49 16.69 -1.08
C LEU A 121 19.73 18.17 -1.34
N ASP A 122 19.34 19.05 -0.42
CA ASP A 122 19.82 20.43 -0.43
C ASP A 122 21.34 20.46 -0.08
N PRO A 123 22.13 21.44 -0.57
CA PRO A 123 23.60 21.44 -0.47
C PRO A 123 24.16 21.37 0.97
N ASP A 124 23.39 21.80 1.96
CA ASP A 124 23.76 21.83 3.37
C ASP A 124 23.15 20.67 4.19
N ALA A 125 22.37 19.79 3.56
CA ALA A 125 21.56 18.80 4.26
C ALA A 125 22.41 17.83 5.10
N VAL A 126 23.54 17.33 4.57
CA VAL A 126 24.40 16.40 5.32
C VAL A 126 25.01 17.08 6.55
N ARG A 127 25.53 18.30 6.38
CA ARG A 127 26.10 19.08 7.48
C ARG A 127 25.06 19.35 8.56
N LEU A 128 23.88 19.82 8.19
CA LEU A 128 22.78 20.10 9.11
C LEU A 128 22.31 18.86 9.87
N MET A 129 22.22 17.69 9.21
CA MET A 129 21.86 16.44 9.89
C MET A 129 22.94 15.99 10.89
N VAL A 130 24.22 16.13 10.54
CA VAL A 130 25.33 15.80 11.45
C VAL A 130 25.35 16.76 12.65
N GLU A 131 25.21 18.06 12.42
CA GLU A 131 25.11 19.07 13.48
C GLU A 131 23.96 18.76 14.44
N GLU A 132 22.77 18.44 13.90
CA GLU A 132 21.61 18.10 14.73
C GLU A 132 21.81 16.78 15.48
N LEU A 133 22.47 15.79 14.87
CA LEU A 133 22.78 14.53 15.53
C LEU A 133 23.60 14.76 16.80
N TYR A 134 24.63 15.60 16.73
CA TYR A 134 25.41 15.98 17.92
C TYR A 134 24.61 16.81 18.91
N ARG A 135 23.88 17.83 18.44
CA ARG A 135 23.11 18.75 19.28
C ARG A 135 22.05 18.02 20.11
N SER A 136 21.37 17.06 19.50
CA SER A 136 20.31 16.28 20.12
C SER A 136 20.80 14.98 20.77
N ASN A 137 22.10 14.66 20.67
CA ASN A 137 22.69 13.37 21.02
C ASN A 137 21.86 12.20 20.43
N ALA A 138 21.49 12.33 19.16
CA ALA A 138 20.65 11.37 18.46
C ALA A 138 21.46 10.15 17.98
N GLY A 139 20.82 8.99 17.96
CA GLY A 139 21.36 7.82 17.27
C GLY A 139 21.05 7.83 15.78
N LEU A 140 19.87 8.36 15.43
CA LEU A 140 19.38 8.47 14.07
C LEU A 140 18.79 9.86 13.84
N VAL A 141 19.09 10.44 12.68
CA VAL A 141 18.56 11.72 12.21
C VAL A 141 18.05 11.58 10.78
N GLY A 142 16.91 12.19 10.49
CA GLY A 142 16.41 12.31 9.12
C GLY A 142 15.96 13.72 8.80
N PRO A 143 15.94 14.11 7.52
CA PRO A 143 15.58 15.45 7.09
C PRO A 143 14.07 15.66 7.02
N LYS A 144 13.65 16.90 6.76
CA LYS A 144 12.34 17.21 6.18
C LYS A 144 12.33 16.80 4.71
N ILE A 145 11.40 15.94 4.33
CA ILE A 145 11.25 15.46 2.95
C ILE A 145 10.08 16.20 2.28
N VAL A 146 10.34 16.78 1.12
CA VAL A 146 9.34 17.50 0.30
C VAL A 146 9.09 16.74 -1.01
N GLU A 147 8.00 17.08 -1.69
CA GLU A 147 7.66 16.46 -2.98
C GLU A 147 8.71 16.80 -4.05
N TRP A 148 8.94 15.85 -4.97
CA TRP A 148 9.93 16.01 -6.05
C TRP A 148 9.63 17.21 -6.95
N ASP A 149 8.36 17.34 -7.38
CA ASP A 149 7.93 18.31 -8.39
C ASP A 149 7.55 19.68 -7.80
N ASP A 150 7.02 19.72 -6.57
CA ASP A 150 6.71 20.95 -5.84
C ASP A 150 7.37 20.95 -4.44
N PRO A 151 8.56 21.55 -4.29
CA PRO A 151 9.28 21.58 -3.01
C PRO A 151 8.57 22.37 -1.89
N ARG A 152 7.47 23.07 -2.20
CA ARG A 152 6.61 23.73 -1.20
C ARG A 152 5.63 22.76 -0.56
N ARG A 153 5.48 21.53 -1.07
CA ARG A 153 4.60 20.52 -0.50
C ARG A 153 5.40 19.53 0.33
N LEU A 154 4.95 19.30 1.54
CA LEU A 154 5.55 18.34 2.45
C LEU A 154 5.22 16.93 2.02
N HIS A 155 6.26 16.10 1.95
CA HIS A 155 6.12 14.70 1.65
C HIS A 155 6.25 13.85 2.92
N MET A 156 7.26 14.06 3.76
CA MET A 156 7.44 13.37 5.04
C MET A 156 8.25 14.21 6.03
N VAL A 157 7.92 14.12 7.32
CA VAL A 157 8.68 14.77 8.40
C VAL A 157 8.88 13.78 9.56
N GLY A 158 9.26 12.54 9.22
CA GLY A 158 9.22 11.42 10.18
C GLY A 158 7.80 10.99 10.58
N PHE A 159 7.72 9.92 11.36
CA PHE A 159 6.47 9.27 11.77
C PHE A 159 6.49 8.88 13.24
N ASP A 160 5.34 8.99 13.88
CA ASP A 160 5.11 8.26 15.11
C ASP A 160 4.59 6.85 14.77
N ALA A 161 4.54 5.95 15.76
CA ALA A 161 3.92 4.65 15.60
C ALA A 161 3.10 4.27 16.83
N ASP A 162 2.01 3.52 16.63
CA ASP A 162 1.34 2.86 17.75
C ASP A 162 2.00 1.52 18.11
N ARG A 163 1.53 0.93 19.21
CA ARG A 163 1.98 -0.40 19.67
C ARG A 163 1.72 -1.55 18.69
N PHE A 164 0.92 -1.32 17.66
CA PHE A 164 0.60 -2.27 16.60
C PHE A 164 1.48 -2.07 15.36
N GLY A 165 2.49 -1.19 15.45
CA GLY A 165 3.40 -0.85 14.36
C GLY A 165 2.72 -0.08 13.23
N GLU A 166 1.55 0.52 13.47
CA GLU A 166 0.93 1.41 12.52
C GLU A 166 1.56 2.80 12.63
N LEU A 167 2.07 3.30 11.50
CA LEU A 167 2.69 4.62 11.44
C LEU A 167 1.64 5.72 11.44
N ASP A 168 1.87 6.79 12.19
CA ASP A 168 1.09 8.03 12.21
C ASP A 168 1.96 9.18 11.69
N GLY A 169 1.51 9.84 10.63
CA GLY A 169 2.21 10.98 10.07
C GLY A 169 1.65 12.28 10.63
N ALA A 170 2.51 13.23 10.97
CA ALA A 170 2.07 14.54 11.45
C ALA A 170 1.49 15.43 10.33
N ILE A 171 1.73 15.09 9.07
CA ILE A 171 1.32 15.86 7.90
C ILE A 171 0.08 15.28 7.21
N GLU A 172 -0.72 16.15 6.60
CA GLU A 172 -1.81 15.84 5.67
C GLU A 172 -1.29 15.67 4.23
N GLU A 173 -2.11 15.06 3.36
CA GLU A 173 -1.75 14.84 1.96
C GLU A 173 -1.63 16.19 1.21
N HIS A 174 -0.51 16.39 0.51
CA HIS A 174 -0.16 17.65 -0.18
C HIS A 174 -0.17 18.90 0.73
N GLU A 175 0.12 18.72 2.02
CA GLU A 175 0.23 19.84 2.97
C GLU A 175 1.34 20.80 2.52
N VAL A 176 1.01 22.09 2.41
CA VAL A 176 1.98 23.12 2.04
C VAL A 176 2.88 23.42 3.24
N ASP A 177 4.19 23.50 2.99
CA ASP A 177 5.19 23.92 3.96
C ASP A 177 5.07 25.43 4.21
N GLN A 178 4.62 25.76 5.40
CA GLN A 178 4.49 27.11 5.98
C GLN A 178 5.31 27.18 7.28
N GLU A 179 6.40 26.40 7.35
CA GLU A 179 7.31 26.30 8.50
C GLU A 179 6.69 25.68 9.77
N GLN A 180 5.51 25.07 9.65
CA GLN A 180 4.76 24.49 10.75
C GLN A 180 5.39 23.22 11.33
N HIS A 181 6.37 22.62 10.64
CA HIS A 181 7.14 21.47 11.12
C HIS A 181 8.65 21.75 11.24
N ASP A 182 9.05 22.99 11.52
CA ASP A 182 10.47 23.43 11.56
C ASP A 182 11.12 23.28 12.94
N ALA A 183 10.33 22.85 13.93
CA ALA A 183 10.87 22.46 15.22
C ALA A 183 11.48 21.06 15.15
N VAL A 184 12.72 20.95 15.65
CA VAL A 184 13.35 19.65 15.90
C VAL A 184 12.47 18.83 16.83
N ARG A 185 12.15 17.60 16.42
CA ARG A 185 11.25 16.72 17.17
C ARG A 185 11.75 15.29 17.21
N ASP A 186 11.44 14.64 18.32
CA ASP A 186 11.51 13.19 18.43
C ASP A 186 10.40 12.54 17.62
N VAL A 187 10.75 11.48 16.89
CA VAL A 187 9.81 10.67 16.13
C VAL A 187 10.07 9.20 16.40
N PHE A 188 9.06 8.36 16.22
CA PHE A 188 9.25 6.91 16.39
C PHE A 188 10.02 6.29 15.20
N VAL A 189 9.75 6.74 13.97
CA VAL A 189 10.31 6.20 12.73
C VAL A 189 10.76 7.30 11.79
N LEU A 190 11.92 7.10 11.16
CA LEU A 190 12.42 7.89 10.05
C LEU A 190 12.40 7.05 8.76
N PRO A 191 12.02 7.64 7.62
CA PRO A 191 12.01 6.95 6.33
C PRO A 191 13.43 6.55 5.90
N THR A 192 13.56 5.39 5.26
CA THR A 192 14.84 4.95 4.64
C THR A 192 15.22 5.74 3.39
N ALA A 193 14.32 6.58 2.87
CA ALA A 193 14.60 7.48 1.74
C ALA A 193 15.84 8.34 2.00
N CYS A 194 15.95 8.93 3.19
CA CYS A 194 17.13 9.63 3.65
C CYS A 194 17.27 9.49 5.16
N LEU A 195 18.28 8.73 5.60
CA LEU A 195 18.47 8.38 7.01
C LEU A 195 19.95 8.41 7.40
N LEU A 196 20.32 9.31 8.31
CA LEU A 196 21.64 9.36 8.94
C LEU A 196 21.62 8.54 10.24
N VAL A 197 22.57 7.63 10.41
CA VAL A 197 22.73 6.81 11.62
C VAL A 197 24.19 6.73 12.04
N ARG A 198 24.44 6.68 13.35
CA ARG A 198 25.80 6.42 13.86
C ARG A 198 26.29 5.03 13.42
N ALA A 199 27.52 4.97 12.91
CA ALA A 199 28.07 3.73 12.37
C ALA A 199 28.19 2.63 13.45
N ASP A 200 28.63 3.01 14.66
CA ASP A 200 28.70 2.14 15.84
C ASP A 200 27.33 1.52 16.20
N LEU A 201 26.30 2.36 16.30
CA LEU A 201 24.93 1.94 16.61
C LEU A 201 24.37 1.03 15.52
N PHE A 202 24.57 1.37 14.24
CA PHE A 202 24.10 0.55 13.12
C PHE A 202 24.74 -0.84 13.11
N ARG A 203 26.05 -0.93 13.36
CA ARG A 203 26.76 -2.21 13.47
C ARG A 203 26.34 -3.00 14.70
N GLU A 204 26.19 -2.36 15.85
CA GLU A 204 25.73 -3.02 17.07
C GLU A 204 24.31 -3.60 16.90
N MET A 205 23.43 -2.87 16.22
CA MET A 205 22.10 -3.34 15.85
C MET A 205 22.11 -4.54 14.88
N GLY A 206 23.23 -4.81 14.20
CA GLY A 206 23.33 -5.81 13.14
C GLY A 206 22.75 -5.35 11.80
N GLY A 207 22.66 -4.03 11.56
CA GLY A 207 22.09 -3.43 10.36
C GLY A 207 20.56 -3.53 10.27
N PHE A 208 20.01 -3.46 9.06
CA PHE A 208 18.60 -3.73 8.75
C PHE A 208 18.27 -5.23 8.89
N GLU A 209 17.02 -5.56 9.23
CA GLU A 209 16.56 -6.95 9.29
C GLU A 209 16.36 -7.53 7.89
N GLU A 210 17.22 -8.48 7.49
CA GLU A 210 17.22 -9.10 6.15
C GLU A 210 15.90 -9.82 5.79
N SER A 211 15.11 -10.23 6.79
CA SER A 211 13.78 -10.81 6.54
C SER A 211 12.70 -9.79 6.12
N ILE A 212 13.04 -8.50 6.13
CA ILE A 212 12.18 -7.38 5.73
C ILE A 212 12.88 -6.62 4.59
N PRO A 213 12.74 -7.08 3.34
CA PRO A 213 13.43 -6.48 2.20
C PRO A 213 12.85 -5.11 1.79
N PHE A 214 11.55 -4.91 2.00
CA PHE A 214 10.79 -3.70 1.67
C PHE A 214 9.60 -3.54 2.61
N HIS A 215 9.14 -2.31 2.84
CA HIS A 215 7.96 -1.96 3.63
C HIS A 215 8.01 -2.48 5.07
N GLY A 216 8.75 -1.76 5.91
CA GLY A 216 8.83 -1.97 7.36
C GLY A 216 10.25 -2.05 7.89
N GLU A 217 11.25 -1.90 7.02
CA GLU A 217 12.67 -1.87 7.35
C GLU A 217 13.02 -0.65 8.21
N ASP A 218 12.38 0.48 7.93
CA ASP A 218 12.44 1.73 8.72
C ASP A 218 11.87 1.54 10.13
N LEU A 219 10.66 0.99 10.24
CA LEU A 219 9.98 0.72 11.49
C LEU A 219 10.79 -0.25 12.34
N ASP A 220 11.32 -1.31 11.75
CA ASP A 220 12.17 -2.27 12.46
C ASP A 220 13.47 -1.61 12.97
N LEU A 221 14.19 -0.92 12.10
CA LEU A 221 15.47 -0.30 12.47
C LEU A 221 15.29 0.73 13.59
N CYS A 222 14.33 1.65 13.43
CA CYS A 222 14.08 2.70 14.42
C CYS A 222 13.58 2.13 15.74
N TRP A 223 12.72 1.10 15.72
CA TRP A 223 12.25 0.45 16.94
C TRP A 223 13.39 -0.30 17.66
N ARG A 224 14.30 -0.96 16.93
CA ARG A 224 15.51 -1.54 17.53
C ARG A 224 16.43 -0.48 18.12
N ALA A 225 16.57 0.67 17.46
CA ALA A 225 17.33 1.80 18.01
C ALA A 225 16.72 2.30 19.32
N HIS A 226 15.38 2.47 19.37
CA HIS A 226 14.68 2.81 20.62
C HIS A 226 14.92 1.76 21.71
N LEU A 227 14.90 0.46 21.40
CA LEU A 227 15.21 -0.60 22.37
C LEU A 227 16.63 -0.52 22.97
N MET A 228 17.56 0.10 22.25
CA MET A 228 18.93 0.37 22.70
C MET A 228 19.07 1.70 23.46
N GLY A 229 17.98 2.45 23.63
CA GLY A 229 17.98 3.77 24.25
C GLY A 229 18.47 4.89 23.33
N ALA A 230 18.57 4.64 22.03
CA ALA A 230 18.97 5.65 21.06
C ALA A 230 17.79 6.58 20.73
N ARG A 231 18.09 7.87 20.61
CA ARG A 231 17.11 8.90 20.25
C ARG A 231 16.99 9.02 18.73
N VAL A 232 15.77 9.18 18.22
CA VAL A 232 15.46 9.25 16.79
C VAL A 232 14.80 10.59 16.51
N VAL A 233 15.43 11.43 15.69
CA VAL A 233 15.10 12.86 15.57
C VAL A 233 14.93 13.26 14.12
N VAL A 234 14.01 14.20 13.86
CA VAL A 234 13.95 14.91 12.58
C VAL A 234 14.71 16.22 12.69
N ALA A 235 15.61 16.47 11.75
CA ALA A 235 16.30 17.74 11.54
C ALA A 235 15.58 18.49 10.40
N PRO A 236 14.56 19.31 10.69
CA PRO A 236 13.68 19.86 9.66
C PRO A 236 14.33 20.97 8.82
N VAL A 237 15.42 21.56 9.30
CA VAL A 237 16.23 22.53 8.55
C VAL A 237 16.96 21.84 7.39
N ALA A 238 17.36 20.57 7.57
CA ALA A 238 17.86 19.76 6.47
C ALA A 238 16.68 19.34 5.58
N ARG A 239 16.74 19.68 4.29
CA ARG A 239 15.67 19.41 3.32
C ARG A 239 16.16 18.48 2.22
N VAL A 240 15.26 17.59 1.80
CA VAL A 240 15.49 16.69 0.67
C VAL A 240 14.20 16.53 -0.14
N ARG A 241 14.33 16.39 -1.45
CA ARG A 241 13.24 16.04 -2.38
C ARG A 241 13.22 14.54 -2.57
N HIS A 242 12.03 13.94 -2.59
CA HIS A 242 11.87 12.50 -2.82
C HIS A 242 10.71 12.23 -3.78
N ARG A 243 10.92 11.35 -4.74
CA ARG A 243 9.90 10.95 -5.71
C ARG A 243 9.05 9.78 -5.20
N GLY A 244 9.66 8.74 -4.62
CA GLY A 244 8.94 7.59 -4.05
C GLY A 244 8.37 6.66 -5.11
N ASN A 245 9.22 6.20 -6.05
CA ASN A 245 8.80 5.42 -7.22
C ASN A 245 8.65 3.89 -6.98
N LEU A 246 8.81 3.40 -5.75
CA LEU A 246 8.89 1.95 -5.49
C LEU A 246 7.65 1.18 -6.02
N ARG A 247 6.44 1.70 -5.82
CA ARG A 247 5.19 1.09 -6.35
C ARG A 247 5.15 0.97 -7.86
N GLN A 248 5.60 2.01 -8.55
CA GLN A 248 5.60 2.02 -10.02
C GLN A 248 6.63 1.04 -10.57
N ARG A 249 7.77 0.89 -9.89
CA ARG A 249 8.88 0.02 -10.30
C ARG A 249 8.65 -1.45 -9.99
N ARG A 250 7.78 -1.75 -9.02
CA ARG A 250 7.52 -3.10 -8.49
C ARG A 250 6.02 -3.37 -8.36
N ASP A 251 5.27 -3.11 -9.42
CA ASP A 251 3.83 -3.42 -9.48
C ASP A 251 3.53 -4.92 -9.33
N ASP A 252 4.53 -5.77 -9.60
CA ASP A 252 4.54 -7.21 -9.35
C ASP A 252 4.37 -7.55 -7.85
N LEU A 253 4.77 -6.64 -6.96
CA LEU A 253 4.70 -6.84 -5.53
C LEU A 253 3.33 -6.49 -4.95
N SER A 254 2.89 -7.32 -4.01
CA SER A 254 1.70 -7.02 -3.21
C SER A 254 2.07 -6.14 -2.01
N HIS A 255 2.38 -4.86 -2.25
CA HIS A 255 2.86 -3.90 -1.25
C HIS A 255 2.06 -3.91 0.07
N VAL A 256 0.72 -3.93 -0.02
CA VAL A 256 -0.19 -3.98 1.15
C VAL A 256 0.00 -5.27 1.96
N LYS A 257 0.14 -6.41 1.28
CA LYS A 257 0.37 -7.72 1.91
C LYS A 257 1.73 -7.78 2.59
N MET A 258 2.77 -7.28 1.92
CA MET A 258 4.14 -7.22 2.47
C MET A 258 4.19 -6.33 3.71
N ALA A 259 3.67 -5.09 3.62
CA ALA A 259 3.60 -4.18 4.75
C ALA A 259 2.86 -4.79 5.95
N ALA A 260 1.71 -5.45 5.71
CA ALA A 260 0.94 -6.10 6.77
C ALA A 260 1.73 -7.25 7.44
N ARG A 261 2.40 -8.09 6.64
CA ARG A 261 3.22 -9.22 7.11
C ARG A 261 4.45 -8.75 7.89
N HIS A 262 5.19 -7.78 7.36
CA HIS A 262 6.41 -7.26 7.99
C HIS A 262 6.09 -6.49 9.27
N ARG A 263 5.01 -5.68 9.29
CA ARG A 263 4.51 -5.03 10.50
C ARG A 263 4.17 -6.05 11.59
N LEU A 264 3.43 -7.11 11.26
CA LEU A 264 3.11 -8.19 12.21
C LEU A 264 4.38 -8.87 12.74
N SER A 265 5.32 -9.20 11.86
CA SER A 265 6.62 -9.78 12.23
C SER A 265 7.40 -8.86 13.17
N THR A 266 7.51 -7.57 12.84
CA THR A 266 8.20 -6.56 13.65
C THR A 266 7.56 -6.38 15.03
N VAL A 267 6.24 -6.21 15.11
CA VAL A 267 5.54 -6.11 16.40
C VAL A 267 5.72 -7.38 17.22
N ALA A 268 5.58 -8.55 16.61
CA ALA A 268 5.76 -9.84 17.27
C ALA A 268 7.20 -10.03 17.76
N SER A 269 8.20 -9.57 17.03
CA SER A 269 9.60 -9.75 17.38
C SER A 269 10.14 -8.72 18.37
N LEU A 270 9.70 -7.46 18.31
CA LEU A 270 10.28 -6.36 19.08
C LEU A 270 9.51 -6.04 20.37
N THR A 271 8.23 -6.39 20.46
CA THR A 271 7.45 -6.24 21.70
C THR A 271 7.94 -7.26 22.73
N GLY A 272 8.25 -6.82 23.95
CA GLY A 272 8.71 -7.74 24.99
C GLY A 272 7.65 -8.74 25.44
N VAL A 273 8.11 -9.84 26.03
CA VAL A 273 7.30 -11.06 26.26
C VAL A 273 6.05 -10.77 27.09
N ALA A 274 6.18 -10.00 28.18
CA ALA A 274 5.05 -9.67 29.05
C ALA A 274 3.94 -8.89 28.32
N ARG A 275 4.31 -7.90 27.51
CA ARG A 275 3.35 -7.08 26.74
C ARG A 275 2.83 -7.78 25.50
N SER A 276 3.52 -8.81 25.02
CA SER A 276 3.10 -9.58 23.86
C SER A 276 1.77 -10.30 24.09
N PHE A 277 1.52 -10.76 25.33
CA PHE A 277 0.26 -11.41 25.71
C PHE A 277 -0.97 -10.50 25.58
N THR A 278 -0.79 -9.18 25.58
CA THR A 278 -1.89 -8.23 25.37
C THR A 278 -1.85 -7.62 23.96
N THR A 279 -0.66 -7.29 23.47
CA THR A 279 -0.48 -6.59 22.18
C THR A 279 -0.81 -7.48 21.00
N ILE A 280 -0.41 -8.76 21.01
CA ILE A 280 -0.65 -9.67 19.87
C ILE A 280 -2.13 -10.05 19.72
N PRO A 281 -2.86 -10.48 20.79
CA PRO A 281 -4.29 -10.73 20.66
C PRO A 281 -5.07 -9.49 20.21
N LEU A 282 -4.69 -8.31 20.69
CA LEU A 282 -5.34 -7.07 20.29
C LEU A 282 -4.99 -6.65 18.87
N LEU A 283 -3.76 -6.87 18.40
CA LEU A 283 -3.37 -6.69 17.00
C LEU A 283 -4.20 -7.58 16.07
N ILE A 284 -4.39 -8.85 16.45
CA ILE A 284 -5.25 -9.80 15.74
C ILE A 284 -6.68 -9.25 15.69
N LEU A 285 -7.23 -8.84 16.84
CA LEU A 285 -8.59 -8.29 16.92
C LEU A 285 -8.75 -7.05 16.02
N VAL A 286 -7.84 -6.07 16.10
CA VAL A 286 -7.88 -4.85 15.28
C VAL A 286 -7.80 -5.19 13.80
N THR A 287 -6.94 -6.13 13.41
CA THR A 287 -6.78 -6.55 12.01
C THR A 287 -8.02 -7.31 11.51
N LEU A 288 -8.66 -8.14 12.35
CA LEU A 288 -9.92 -8.81 11.99
C LEU A 288 -11.07 -7.81 11.82
N VAL A 289 -11.18 -6.83 12.72
CA VAL A 289 -12.19 -5.76 12.59
C VAL A 289 -11.97 -4.95 11.32
N GLU A 290 -10.73 -4.63 10.98
CA GLU A 290 -10.40 -3.92 9.74
C GLU A 290 -10.71 -4.75 8.49
N ALA A 291 -10.44 -6.05 8.52
CA ALA A 291 -10.80 -6.95 7.44
C ALA A 291 -12.34 -7.01 7.26
N ILE A 292 -13.10 -7.00 8.35
CA ILE A 292 -14.58 -6.94 8.30
C ILE A 292 -15.03 -5.61 7.70
N VAL A 293 -14.50 -4.47 8.15
CA VAL A 293 -14.83 -3.14 7.60
C VAL A 293 -14.47 -3.08 6.10
N SER A 294 -13.31 -3.61 5.72
CA SER A 294 -12.87 -3.67 4.32
C SER A 294 -13.81 -4.56 3.50
N LEU A 295 -14.27 -5.69 4.04
CA LEU A 295 -15.23 -6.58 3.37
C LEU A 295 -16.60 -5.89 3.20
N VAL A 296 -17.12 -5.28 4.26
CA VAL A 296 -18.41 -4.57 4.30
C VAL A 296 -18.44 -3.39 3.32
N THR A 297 -17.31 -2.71 3.13
CA THR A 297 -17.17 -1.59 2.19
C THR A 297 -16.79 -2.01 0.75
N GLY A 298 -16.67 -3.31 0.47
CA GLY A 298 -16.41 -3.84 -0.88
C GLY A 298 -14.93 -3.95 -1.29
N HIS A 299 -14.00 -3.88 -0.34
CA HIS A 299 -12.55 -3.99 -0.53
C HIS A 299 -12.04 -5.39 -0.19
N VAL A 300 -12.56 -6.40 -0.90
CA VAL A 300 -12.29 -7.83 -0.63
C VAL A 300 -10.80 -8.19 -0.69
N ARG A 301 -10.05 -7.69 -1.70
CA ARG A 301 -8.61 -7.98 -1.84
C ARG A 301 -7.82 -7.53 -0.62
N ARG A 302 -8.12 -6.34 -0.11
CA ARG A 302 -7.48 -5.79 1.08
C ARG A 302 -7.78 -6.64 2.32
N ALA A 303 -9.04 -6.99 2.54
CA ALA A 303 -9.44 -7.88 3.63
C ALA A 303 -8.69 -9.23 3.56
N LEU A 304 -8.56 -9.80 2.36
CA LEU A 304 -7.81 -11.04 2.14
C LEU A 304 -6.31 -10.88 2.42
N PHE A 305 -5.71 -9.74 2.10
CA PHE A 305 -4.29 -9.47 2.41
C PHE A 305 -4.05 -9.30 3.91
N GLU A 306 -4.93 -8.58 4.62
CA GLU A 306 -4.87 -8.39 6.06
C GLU A 306 -5.04 -9.71 6.82
N VAL A 307 -6.04 -10.52 6.46
CA VAL A 307 -6.25 -11.85 7.04
C VAL A 307 -5.13 -12.81 6.62
N GLY A 308 -4.67 -12.73 5.38
CA GLY A 308 -3.57 -13.54 4.85
C GLY A 308 -2.26 -13.33 5.63
N ALA A 309 -1.99 -12.13 6.12
CA ALA A 309 -0.86 -11.86 7.00
C ALA A 309 -0.98 -12.64 8.32
N LEU A 310 -2.17 -12.69 8.92
CA LEU A 310 -2.43 -13.48 10.14
C LEU A 310 -2.31 -14.99 9.90
N VAL A 311 -2.84 -15.49 8.78
CA VAL A 311 -2.82 -16.92 8.43
C VAL A 311 -1.40 -17.41 8.12
N THR A 312 -0.54 -16.55 7.57
CA THR A 312 0.85 -16.91 7.27
C THR A 312 1.78 -16.77 8.47
N ALA A 313 1.40 -16.01 9.50
CA ALA A 313 2.22 -15.77 10.69
C ALA A 313 2.73 -17.04 11.41
N PRO A 314 1.93 -18.12 11.57
CA PRO A 314 2.41 -19.36 12.18
C PRO A 314 3.60 -19.99 11.45
N ARG A 315 3.70 -19.81 10.12
CA ARG A 315 4.84 -20.31 9.32
C ARG A 315 6.14 -19.58 9.67
N ASP A 316 6.03 -18.32 10.08
CA ASP A 316 7.17 -17.48 10.46
C ASP A 316 7.47 -17.54 11.97
N THR A 317 6.80 -18.41 12.73
CA THR A 317 6.99 -18.49 14.19
C THR A 317 8.46 -18.71 14.56
N MET A 318 9.16 -19.59 13.84
CA MET A 318 10.57 -19.87 14.13
C MET A 318 11.48 -18.68 13.80
N SER A 319 11.23 -17.94 12.72
CA SER A 319 12.01 -16.73 12.40
C SER A 319 11.74 -15.62 13.43
N ILE A 320 10.48 -15.45 13.85
CA ILE A 320 10.09 -14.52 14.92
C ILE A 320 10.80 -14.86 16.23
N LEU A 321 10.83 -16.14 16.63
CA LEU A 321 11.51 -16.59 17.86
C LEU A 321 13.03 -16.38 17.79
N ARG A 322 13.66 -16.66 16.64
CA ARG A 322 15.09 -16.38 16.44
C ARG A 322 15.39 -14.88 16.53
N ARG A 323 14.56 -14.06 15.87
CA ARG A 323 14.67 -12.60 15.91
C ARG A 323 14.48 -12.05 17.32
N ARG A 324 13.53 -12.58 18.10
CA ARG A 324 13.35 -12.25 19.53
C ARG A 324 14.61 -12.49 20.35
N ARG A 325 15.29 -13.63 20.14
CA ARG A 325 16.54 -13.93 20.86
C ARG A 325 17.66 -12.95 20.50
N ARG A 326 17.80 -12.60 19.21
CA ARG A 326 18.77 -11.58 18.77
C ARG A 326 18.47 -10.23 19.41
N VAL A 327 17.21 -9.80 19.36
CA VAL A 327 16.76 -8.49 19.90
C VAL A 327 16.85 -8.43 21.43
N ALA A 328 16.65 -9.55 22.13
CA ALA A 328 16.81 -9.61 23.58
C ALA A 328 18.23 -9.23 24.02
N ALA A 329 19.25 -9.53 23.22
CA ALA A 329 20.63 -9.14 23.50
C ALA A 329 20.91 -7.64 23.27
N LEU A 330 20.13 -7.00 22.38
CA LEU A 330 20.25 -5.56 22.09
C LEU A 330 19.49 -4.68 23.08
N ARG A 331 18.56 -5.25 23.83
CA ARG A 331 17.63 -4.48 24.66
C ARG A 331 18.34 -3.89 25.88
N ARG A 332 18.40 -2.56 25.93
CA ARG A 332 18.97 -1.79 27.07
C ARG A 332 17.91 -1.09 27.90
N ILE A 333 16.77 -0.71 27.29
CA ILE A 333 15.66 -0.04 27.98
C ILE A 333 14.43 -0.94 28.15
N PRO A 334 13.61 -0.74 29.19
CA PRO A 334 12.38 -1.50 29.40
C PRO A 334 11.30 -1.17 28.37
N ASP A 335 10.39 -2.11 28.10
CA ASP A 335 9.29 -1.90 27.13
C ASP A 335 8.42 -0.68 27.43
N ARG A 336 8.31 -0.32 28.71
CA ARG A 336 7.47 0.81 29.13
C ARG A 336 7.95 2.09 28.50
N GLU A 337 9.26 2.36 28.55
CA GLU A 337 9.87 3.56 27.96
C GLU A 337 9.64 3.61 26.45
N VAL A 338 9.83 2.47 25.76
CA VAL A 338 9.53 2.40 24.31
C VAL A 338 8.07 2.70 24.01
N ALA A 339 7.13 2.25 24.83
CA ALA A 339 5.72 2.55 24.57
C ALA A 339 5.29 3.96 25.02
N ASP A 340 6.06 4.63 25.87
CA ASP A 340 5.83 6.04 26.16
C ASP A 340 6.20 6.91 24.95
N LEU A 341 7.09 6.43 24.08
CA LEU A 341 7.37 6.99 22.75
C LEU A 341 6.32 6.61 21.70
N GLN A 342 5.48 5.61 21.98
CA GLN A 342 4.43 5.17 21.07
C GLN A 342 3.14 5.95 21.27
N VAL A 343 2.43 6.11 20.17
CA VAL A 343 1.14 6.77 20.11
C VAL A 343 0.11 5.96 20.90
N ARG A 344 -0.56 6.60 21.87
CA ARG A 344 -1.56 5.93 22.71
C ARG A 344 -2.77 5.46 21.90
N GLY A 345 -3.15 4.19 22.06
CA GLY A 345 -4.31 3.60 21.39
C GLY A 345 -3.94 2.98 20.05
N SER A 346 -4.83 3.07 19.07
CA SER A 346 -4.58 2.58 17.71
C SER A 346 -4.72 3.72 16.72
N VAL A 347 -3.68 3.91 15.90
CA VAL A 347 -3.65 4.87 14.80
C VAL A 347 -4.67 4.49 13.74
N ARG A 348 -4.87 3.19 13.48
CA ARG A 348 -5.91 2.70 12.56
C ARG A 348 -7.31 3.14 12.97
N TRP A 349 -7.64 2.99 14.26
CA TRP A 349 -8.92 3.44 14.80
C TRP A 349 -9.06 4.95 14.76
N ARG A 350 -8.01 5.71 15.11
CA ARG A 350 -8.03 7.17 15.01
C ARG A 350 -8.25 7.66 13.59
N ARG A 351 -7.62 7.03 12.58
CA ARG A 351 -7.86 7.32 11.16
C ARG A 351 -9.32 7.07 10.78
N LEU A 352 -9.89 5.96 11.24
CA LEU A 352 -11.29 5.63 10.98
C LEU A 352 -12.28 6.63 11.60
N VAL A 353 -12.01 7.11 12.81
CA VAL A 353 -12.90 8.05 13.52
C VAL A 353 -12.73 9.49 13.05
N ARG A 354 -11.49 9.95 12.84
CA ARG A 354 -11.20 11.36 12.50
C ARG A 354 -11.38 11.67 11.01
N GLY A 355 -11.63 10.67 10.16
CA GLY A 355 -11.74 10.86 8.72
C GLY A 355 -10.48 11.46 8.08
N ARG A 356 -9.34 11.47 8.79
CA ARG A 356 -8.09 12.04 8.28
C ARG A 356 -7.61 11.17 7.12
N HIS A 357 -7.51 11.78 5.95
CA HIS A 357 -6.87 11.24 4.76
C HIS A 357 -5.35 11.21 4.99
N VAL A 358 -4.89 10.33 5.87
CA VAL A 358 -3.48 9.94 5.89
C VAL A 358 -3.44 8.59 5.22
N ALA A 359 -3.04 8.59 3.94
CA ALA A 359 -2.78 7.40 3.15
C ALA A 359 -1.99 6.39 4.02
N GLY A 360 -2.33 5.11 3.96
CA GLY A 360 -1.65 4.08 4.76
C GLY A 360 -0.15 4.13 4.47
N VAL A 361 0.62 4.70 5.40
CA VAL A 361 2.00 5.10 5.13
C VAL A 361 2.90 3.88 5.23
N SER A 362 3.47 3.45 4.11
CA SER A 362 4.84 2.94 4.11
C SER A 362 5.75 4.14 3.80
N PRO A 363 6.79 4.42 4.60
CA PRO A 363 7.63 5.62 4.45
C PRO A 363 8.45 5.73 3.16
N GLY A 364 8.33 4.81 2.21
CA GLY A 364 9.00 4.88 0.91
C GLY A 364 8.11 5.35 -0.25
N ASP A 365 6.84 5.71 -0.02
CA ASP A 365 5.83 5.53 -1.09
C ASP A 365 4.68 6.54 -1.09
N ARG A 366 4.89 7.75 -0.55
CA ARG A 366 3.88 8.81 -0.60
C ARG A 366 3.76 9.48 -1.99
N GLY A 367 4.54 9.03 -2.97
CA GLY A 367 4.75 9.71 -4.26
C GLY A 367 3.71 9.44 -5.34
N VAL A 368 2.95 8.35 -5.25
CA VAL A 368 1.94 8.01 -6.26
C VAL A 368 0.71 7.51 -5.52
N SER A 369 -0.14 8.46 -5.11
CA SER A 369 -1.51 8.22 -4.61
C SER A 369 -2.38 7.70 -5.76
N GLY A 370 -2.16 6.45 -6.14
CA GLY A 370 -2.93 5.71 -7.11
C GLY A 370 -3.41 4.40 -6.48
N ASP A 371 -4.72 4.30 -6.29
CA ASP A 371 -5.49 3.06 -6.38
C ASP A 371 -5.94 2.33 -5.10
N ASP A 372 -5.60 2.76 -3.87
CA ASP A 372 -6.13 2.10 -2.65
C ASP A 372 -6.45 3.04 -1.47
N THR A 373 -6.44 4.37 -1.68
CA THR A 373 -6.90 5.37 -0.70
C THR A 373 -8.42 5.36 -0.61
N VAL A 374 -8.96 4.28 -0.04
CA VAL A 374 -10.33 4.26 0.45
C VAL A 374 -10.44 5.44 1.41
N SER A 375 -11.21 6.45 1.02
CA SER A 375 -11.68 7.48 1.92
C SER A 375 -12.40 6.77 3.07
N ARG A 376 -11.72 6.65 4.21
CA ARG A 376 -12.24 6.10 5.46
C ARG A 376 -13.16 7.11 6.11
N ASP A 377 -14.12 7.61 5.34
CA ASP A 377 -15.15 8.48 5.87
C ASP A 377 -16.03 7.61 6.79
N PRO A 378 -16.08 7.90 8.11
CA PRO A 378 -16.92 7.14 9.04
C PRO A 378 -18.37 7.08 8.58
N VAL A 379 -18.86 8.11 7.86
CA VAL A 379 -20.21 8.12 7.30
C VAL A 379 -20.39 6.99 6.28
N THR A 380 -19.42 6.78 5.39
CA THR A 380 -19.46 5.70 4.39
C THR A 380 -19.54 4.34 5.08
N ILE A 381 -18.74 4.13 6.13
CA ILE A 381 -18.73 2.88 6.90
C ILE A 381 -20.10 2.65 7.56
N VAL A 382 -20.62 3.65 8.27
CA VAL A 382 -21.93 3.56 8.94
C VAL A 382 -23.03 3.26 7.94
N VAL A 383 -23.07 3.94 6.79
CA VAL A 383 -24.09 3.69 5.77
C VAL A 383 -23.99 2.28 5.21
N TRP A 384 -22.79 1.74 4.95
CA TRP A 384 -22.67 0.34 4.54
C TRP A 384 -23.18 -0.61 5.63
N PHE A 385 -22.85 -0.39 6.90
CA PHE A 385 -23.40 -1.19 8.00
C PHE A 385 -24.92 -1.11 8.08
N VAL A 386 -25.52 0.07 7.86
CA VAL A 386 -26.98 0.25 7.80
C VAL A 386 -27.56 -0.51 6.62
N LEU A 387 -26.97 -0.40 5.42
CA LEU A 387 -27.43 -1.14 4.23
C LEU A 387 -27.39 -2.65 4.45
N TRP A 388 -26.28 -3.18 4.96
CA TRP A 388 -26.16 -4.60 5.30
C TRP A 388 -27.14 -5.01 6.41
N GLY A 389 -27.32 -4.18 7.43
CA GLY A 389 -28.28 -4.42 8.50
C GLY A 389 -29.72 -4.49 7.98
N LEU A 390 -30.12 -3.57 7.09
CA LEU A 390 -31.41 -3.58 6.43
C LEU A 390 -31.58 -4.81 5.51
N LEU A 391 -30.54 -5.19 4.77
CA LEU A 391 -30.57 -6.38 3.92
C LEU A 391 -30.78 -7.65 4.76
N LEU A 392 -30.02 -7.82 5.83
CA LEU A 392 -30.12 -8.98 6.71
C LEU A 392 -31.46 -9.01 7.46
N ALA A 393 -31.95 -7.86 7.93
CA ALA A 393 -33.25 -7.76 8.57
C ALA A 393 -34.39 -8.09 7.59
N GLY A 394 -34.33 -7.59 6.35
CA GLY A 394 -35.30 -7.91 5.30
C GLY A 394 -35.22 -9.36 4.82
N ALA A 395 -34.01 -9.93 4.80
CA ALA A 395 -33.78 -11.32 4.39
C ALA A 395 -33.98 -12.35 5.52
N ARG A 396 -34.31 -11.92 6.75
CA ARG A 396 -34.34 -12.79 7.94
C ARG A 396 -35.21 -14.05 7.76
N GLU A 397 -36.35 -13.92 7.08
CA GLU A 397 -37.28 -15.03 6.86
C GLU A 397 -36.74 -16.00 5.80
N LEU A 398 -36.04 -15.48 4.77
CA LEU A 398 -35.35 -16.30 3.78
C LEU A 398 -34.16 -17.04 4.39
N ILE A 399 -33.45 -16.40 5.32
CA ILE A 399 -32.30 -16.99 6.04
C ILE A 399 -32.76 -18.08 7.00
N ALA A 400 -33.86 -17.87 7.72
CA ALA A 400 -34.37 -18.84 8.70
C ALA A 400 -35.18 -19.98 8.06
N GLY A 401 -35.98 -19.68 7.03
CA GLY A 401 -36.93 -20.62 6.42
C GLY A 401 -36.52 -21.16 5.06
N GLY A 402 -35.44 -20.66 4.46
CA GLY A 402 -35.07 -20.96 3.08
C GLY A 402 -35.94 -20.20 2.07
N ILE A 403 -35.61 -20.35 0.78
CA ILE A 403 -36.36 -19.71 -0.30
C ILE A 403 -37.57 -20.55 -0.66
N GLY A 404 -38.76 -19.93 -0.63
CA GLY A 404 -39.99 -20.54 -1.11
C GLY A 404 -39.95 -20.80 -2.61
N SER A 405 -40.59 -21.90 -3.05
CA SER A 405 -40.69 -22.26 -4.46
C SER A 405 -41.68 -21.34 -5.19
N VAL A 406 -41.18 -20.24 -5.76
CA VAL A 406 -41.97 -19.27 -6.52
C VAL A 406 -41.24 -18.92 -7.82
N GLY A 407 -41.93 -18.99 -8.95
CA GLY A 407 -41.37 -18.68 -10.27
C GLY A 407 -40.12 -19.49 -10.59
N ASP A 408 -39.05 -18.80 -10.99
CA ASP A 408 -37.73 -19.36 -11.33
C ASP A 408 -36.91 -19.76 -10.09
N LEU A 409 -37.35 -19.42 -8.87
CA LEU A 409 -36.66 -19.73 -7.62
C LEU A 409 -37.01 -21.14 -7.10
N LEU A 410 -37.00 -22.12 -8.00
CA LEU A 410 -37.20 -23.52 -7.65
C LEU A 410 -36.06 -24.02 -6.76
N PRO A 411 -36.33 -24.90 -5.77
CA PRO A 411 -35.31 -25.49 -4.93
C PRO A 411 -34.16 -26.09 -5.74
N TRP A 412 -32.95 -25.92 -5.22
CA TRP A 412 -31.77 -26.61 -5.74
C TRP A 412 -31.85 -28.11 -5.38
N ALA A 413 -31.18 -28.96 -6.17
CA ALA A 413 -31.18 -30.40 -5.92
C ALA A 413 -30.65 -30.73 -4.51
N GLU A 414 -31.13 -31.83 -3.94
CA GLU A 414 -30.88 -32.21 -2.54
C GLU A 414 -29.40 -32.45 -2.22
N SER A 415 -28.60 -32.85 -3.21
CA SER A 415 -27.15 -32.97 -3.06
C SER A 415 -26.37 -32.47 -4.28
N PRO A 416 -25.11 -32.04 -4.09
CA PRO A 416 -24.20 -31.74 -5.20
C PRO A 416 -24.00 -32.94 -6.14
N ARG A 417 -24.07 -34.18 -5.61
CA ARG A 417 -23.96 -35.38 -6.43
C ARG A 417 -25.13 -35.50 -7.40
N ASP A 418 -26.33 -35.13 -6.98
CA ASP A 418 -27.52 -35.18 -7.84
C ASP A 418 -27.45 -34.15 -8.97
N VAL A 419 -26.91 -32.96 -8.68
CA VAL A 419 -26.61 -31.96 -9.71
C VAL A 419 -25.60 -32.51 -10.72
N ALA A 420 -24.50 -33.12 -10.25
CA ALA A 420 -23.50 -33.72 -11.14
C ALA A 420 -24.07 -34.87 -11.98
N HIS A 421 -24.88 -35.74 -11.40
CA HIS A 421 -25.55 -36.82 -12.11
C HIS A 421 -26.56 -36.30 -13.15
N SER A 422 -27.32 -35.26 -12.83
CA SER A 422 -28.24 -34.62 -13.79
C SER A 422 -27.52 -33.93 -14.96
N TYR A 423 -26.35 -33.34 -14.69
CA TYR A 423 -25.53 -32.71 -15.71
C TYR A 423 -24.94 -33.76 -16.67
N LEU A 424 -24.44 -34.88 -16.14
CA LEU A 424 -23.90 -35.99 -16.92
C LEU A 424 -24.97 -36.78 -17.68
N SER A 425 -26.19 -36.89 -17.14
CA SER A 425 -27.28 -37.65 -17.75
C SER A 425 -27.93 -36.92 -18.92
N GLY A 426 -27.77 -35.60 -19.03
CA GLY A 426 -28.44 -34.78 -20.05
C GLY A 426 -29.97 -34.68 -19.88
N TRP A 427 -30.53 -35.23 -18.80
CA TRP A 427 -31.97 -35.25 -18.52
C TRP A 427 -32.37 -34.09 -17.60
N TRP A 428 -33.21 -33.17 -18.08
CA TRP A 428 -33.72 -32.06 -17.28
C TRP A 428 -35.11 -32.38 -16.75
N GLY A 429 -35.19 -32.68 -15.45
CA GLY A 429 -36.43 -33.05 -14.76
C GLY A 429 -37.24 -31.88 -14.20
N LYS A 430 -36.85 -30.62 -14.46
CA LYS A 430 -37.70 -29.45 -14.17
C LYS A 430 -38.59 -29.19 -15.40
N ASP A 431 -39.88 -28.88 -15.19
CA ASP A 431 -40.99 -28.85 -16.16
C ASP A 431 -41.54 -30.24 -16.57
N LEU A 432 -42.17 -30.36 -17.76
CA LEU A 432 -42.74 -31.62 -18.30
C LEU A 432 -41.67 -32.65 -18.74
N GLY A 433 -40.40 -32.40 -18.44
CA GLY A 433 -39.27 -33.23 -18.81
C GLY A 433 -38.85 -33.08 -20.28
N ALA A 434 -37.57 -32.81 -20.52
CA ALA A 434 -37.02 -32.74 -21.87
C ALA A 434 -35.56 -33.25 -21.92
N THR A 435 -35.19 -33.86 -23.04
CA THR A 435 -33.80 -34.18 -23.38
C THR A 435 -33.17 -32.98 -24.09
N THR A 436 -32.79 -31.96 -23.32
CA THR A 436 -32.15 -30.74 -23.83
C THR A 436 -30.79 -30.56 -23.18
N ALA A 437 -29.90 -29.79 -23.83
CA ALA A 437 -28.66 -29.36 -23.20
C ALA A 437 -28.97 -28.68 -21.86
N GLN A 438 -28.35 -29.17 -20.80
CA GLN A 438 -28.52 -28.65 -19.44
C GLN A 438 -28.01 -27.20 -19.37
N PRO A 439 -28.70 -26.29 -18.65
CA PRO A 439 -28.16 -24.96 -18.40
C PRO A 439 -26.75 -25.04 -17.81
N THR A 440 -25.80 -24.34 -18.42
CA THR A 440 -24.39 -24.31 -17.98
C THR A 440 -24.24 -23.77 -16.55
N GLY A 441 -25.24 -23.05 -16.03
CA GLY A 441 -25.33 -22.61 -14.63
C GLY A 441 -25.36 -23.75 -13.60
N ASN A 442 -25.70 -24.98 -13.97
CA ASN A 442 -25.75 -26.12 -13.04
C ASN A 442 -24.37 -26.48 -12.46
N ILE A 443 -23.29 -26.29 -13.21
CA ILE A 443 -21.91 -26.48 -12.70
C ILE A 443 -21.62 -25.46 -11.58
N LEU A 444 -22.09 -24.23 -11.74
CA LEU A 444 -21.92 -23.19 -10.73
C LEU A 444 -22.78 -23.44 -9.49
N MET A 445 -23.99 -23.99 -9.66
CA MET A 445 -24.82 -24.47 -8.55
C MET A 445 -24.18 -25.64 -7.80
N PHE A 446 -23.57 -26.59 -8.51
CA PHE A 446 -22.79 -27.67 -7.92
C PHE A 446 -21.65 -27.14 -7.05
N LEU A 447 -20.82 -26.24 -7.59
CA LEU A 447 -19.71 -25.62 -6.86
C LEU A 447 -20.22 -24.86 -5.62
N ALA A 448 -21.30 -24.11 -5.76
CA ALA A 448 -21.93 -23.41 -4.64
C ALA A 448 -22.39 -24.36 -3.53
N GLY A 449 -23.00 -25.50 -3.90
CA GLY A 449 -23.40 -26.54 -2.95
C GLY A 449 -22.22 -27.19 -2.21
N VAL A 450 -21.07 -27.37 -2.89
CA VAL A 450 -19.83 -27.86 -2.25
C VAL A 450 -19.27 -26.83 -1.27
N LEU A 451 -19.25 -25.55 -1.66
CA LEU A 451 -18.77 -24.45 -0.80
C LEU A 451 -19.62 -24.28 0.46
N THR A 452 -20.92 -24.57 0.41
CA THR A 452 -21.81 -24.58 1.57
C THR A 452 -21.84 -25.92 2.30
N LEU A 453 -20.81 -26.76 2.15
CA LEU A 453 -20.66 -28.04 2.84
C LEU A 453 -21.87 -28.97 2.66
N GLY A 454 -22.47 -28.99 1.47
CA GLY A 454 -23.60 -29.85 1.14
C GLY A 454 -24.98 -29.32 1.57
N HIS A 455 -25.12 -28.03 1.90
CA HIS A 455 -26.40 -27.39 2.22
C HIS A 455 -26.93 -26.55 1.04
N PRO A 456 -27.59 -27.15 0.03
CA PRO A 456 -28.02 -26.45 -1.19
C PRO A 456 -29.04 -25.34 -0.94
N ALA A 457 -29.92 -25.48 0.06
CA ALA A 457 -30.86 -24.42 0.45
C ALA A 457 -30.16 -23.16 0.99
N LEU A 458 -29.08 -23.36 1.75
CA LEU A 458 -28.24 -22.26 2.21
C LEU A 458 -27.53 -21.59 1.03
N ALA A 459 -27.00 -22.39 0.09
CA ALA A 459 -26.34 -21.88 -1.11
C ALA A 459 -27.28 -21.03 -1.98
N GLN A 460 -28.50 -21.49 -2.18
CA GLN A 460 -29.54 -20.75 -2.91
C GLN A 460 -29.88 -19.44 -2.19
N THR A 461 -30.01 -19.47 -0.87
CA THR A 461 -30.30 -18.28 -0.05
C THR A 461 -29.17 -17.25 -0.13
N ILE A 462 -27.91 -17.71 0.00
CA ILE A 462 -26.73 -16.87 -0.19
C ILE A 462 -26.68 -16.29 -1.60
N ALA A 463 -27.02 -17.07 -2.63
CA ALA A 463 -27.03 -16.59 -4.01
C ALA A 463 -28.08 -15.46 -4.22
N VAL A 464 -29.32 -15.66 -3.77
CA VAL A 464 -30.40 -14.68 -3.95
C VAL A 464 -30.13 -13.40 -3.15
N VAL A 465 -29.80 -13.51 -1.86
CA VAL A 465 -29.48 -12.33 -1.02
C VAL A 465 -28.18 -11.66 -1.51
N GLY A 466 -27.21 -12.47 -1.94
CA GLY A 466 -25.93 -12.02 -2.48
C GLY A 466 -26.06 -11.22 -3.78
N LEU A 467 -27.02 -11.53 -4.65
CA LEU A 467 -27.29 -10.76 -5.87
C LEU A 467 -27.73 -9.32 -5.56
N VAL A 468 -28.51 -9.11 -4.50
CA VAL A 468 -28.89 -7.76 -4.05
C VAL A 468 -27.66 -6.97 -3.60
N ALA A 469 -26.83 -7.59 -2.76
CA ALA A 469 -25.58 -6.98 -2.30
C ALA A 469 -24.58 -6.72 -3.44
N ALA A 470 -24.49 -7.66 -4.40
CA ALA A 470 -23.64 -7.51 -5.59
C ALA A 470 -24.06 -6.30 -6.42
N GLY A 471 -25.36 -6.04 -6.56
CA GLY A 471 -25.88 -4.83 -7.20
C GLY A 471 -25.44 -3.55 -6.48
N TRP A 472 -25.55 -3.51 -5.15
CA TRP A 472 -25.10 -2.35 -4.35
C TRP A 472 -23.59 -2.11 -4.48
N LEU A 473 -22.79 -3.17 -4.40
CA LEU A 473 -21.34 -3.09 -4.58
C LEU A 473 -21.00 -2.61 -5.98
N GLY A 474 -21.66 -3.14 -7.01
CA GLY A 474 -21.48 -2.70 -8.40
C GLY A 474 -21.83 -1.22 -8.58
N ALA A 475 -22.94 -0.76 -8.00
CA ALA A 475 -23.35 0.65 -8.05
C ALA A 475 -22.30 1.56 -7.39
N SER A 476 -21.74 1.16 -6.25
CA SER A 476 -20.66 1.89 -5.60
C SER A 476 -19.40 2.01 -6.46
N ARG A 477 -19.06 0.95 -7.21
CA ARG A 477 -17.94 0.95 -8.17
C ARG A 477 -18.25 1.79 -9.39
N LEU A 478 -19.48 1.76 -9.90
CA LEU A 478 -19.93 2.61 -10.99
C LEU A 478 -19.83 4.09 -10.61
N CYS A 479 -20.35 4.47 -9.45
CA CYS A 479 -20.32 5.84 -8.93
C CYS A 479 -18.93 6.31 -8.48
N ALA A 480 -17.90 5.44 -8.53
CA ALA A 480 -16.52 5.85 -8.27
C ALA A 480 -15.94 6.81 -9.30
N VAL A 481 -16.67 7.13 -10.39
CA VAL A 481 -16.36 8.28 -11.27
C VAL A 481 -16.36 9.60 -10.50
N ALA A 482 -17.23 9.74 -9.51
CA ALA A 482 -17.25 10.94 -8.68
C ALA A 482 -16.02 10.96 -7.75
N SER A 483 -15.30 12.09 -7.76
CA SER A 483 -14.19 12.35 -6.85
C SER A 483 -14.65 12.42 -5.39
N ALA A 484 -15.86 12.94 -5.14
CA ALA A 484 -16.42 13.08 -3.80
C ALA A 484 -16.95 11.74 -3.24
N PRO A 485 -16.45 11.24 -2.09
CA PRO A 485 -16.93 10.01 -1.46
C PRO A 485 -18.44 10.02 -1.15
N ARG A 486 -18.97 11.19 -0.74
CA ARG A 486 -20.39 11.37 -0.45
C ARG A 486 -21.27 11.23 -1.69
N ALA A 487 -20.81 11.70 -2.86
CA ALA A 487 -21.55 11.56 -4.11
C ALA A 487 -21.64 10.08 -4.53
N ARG A 488 -20.55 9.32 -4.35
CA ARG A 488 -20.55 7.86 -4.55
C ARG A 488 -21.57 7.16 -3.65
N LEU A 489 -21.63 7.57 -2.39
CA LEU A 489 -22.55 7.03 -1.40
C LEU A 489 -24.01 7.30 -1.76
N ILE A 490 -24.33 8.54 -2.14
CA ILE A 490 -25.68 8.93 -2.57
C ILE A 490 -26.13 8.08 -3.77
N GLY A 491 -25.24 7.87 -4.76
CA GLY A 491 -25.54 7.01 -5.91
C GLY A 491 -25.81 5.55 -5.51
N THR A 492 -25.06 5.03 -4.53
CA THR A 492 -25.28 3.67 -4.00
C THR A 492 -26.58 3.56 -3.21
N ILE A 493 -26.91 4.56 -2.38
CA ILE A 493 -28.18 4.62 -1.65
C ILE A 493 -29.36 4.69 -2.62
N ALA A 494 -29.27 5.55 -3.64
CA ALA A 494 -30.30 5.68 -4.66
C ALA A 494 -30.54 4.36 -5.39
N TYR A 495 -29.47 3.63 -5.73
CA TYR A 495 -29.57 2.31 -6.34
C TYR A 495 -30.17 1.27 -5.38
N ALA A 496 -29.75 1.29 -4.11
CA ALA A 496 -30.24 0.36 -3.10
C ALA A 496 -31.73 0.57 -2.75
N ALA A 497 -32.24 1.79 -2.91
CA ALA A 497 -33.65 2.13 -2.70
C ALA A 497 -34.58 1.65 -3.82
N ILE A 498 -34.05 1.13 -4.94
CA ILE A 498 -34.86 0.62 -6.05
C ILE A 498 -35.68 -0.59 -5.55
N PRO A 499 -37.01 -0.62 -5.76
CA PRO A 499 -37.86 -1.72 -5.27
C PRO A 499 -37.74 -3.02 -6.10
N LEU A 500 -37.10 -2.95 -7.27
CA LEU A 500 -36.96 -4.03 -8.24
C LEU A 500 -36.44 -5.36 -7.67
N PRO A 501 -35.30 -5.44 -6.93
CA PRO A 501 -34.81 -6.70 -6.39
C PRO A 501 -35.82 -7.37 -5.44
N TYR A 502 -36.51 -6.58 -4.62
CA TYR A 502 -37.49 -7.11 -3.67
C TYR A 502 -38.75 -7.63 -4.38
N ALA A 503 -39.24 -6.90 -5.38
CA ALA A 503 -40.34 -7.35 -6.23
C ALA A 503 -39.96 -8.60 -7.06
N ALA A 504 -38.70 -8.68 -7.52
CA ALA A 504 -38.19 -9.83 -8.25
C ALA A 504 -38.10 -11.07 -7.36
N VAL A 505 -37.66 -10.94 -6.11
CA VAL A 505 -37.66 -12.04 -5.14
C VAL A 505 -39.09 -12.50 -4.83
N ALA A 506 -40.01 -11.57 -4.58
CA ALA A 506 -41.41 -11.90 -4.28
C ALA A 506 -42.13 -12.57 -5.46
N ALA A 507 -41.84 -12.15 -6.70
CA ALA A 507 -42.41 -12.73 -7.91
C ALA A 507 -41.64 -13.95 -8.44
N GLY A 508 -40.55 -14.36 -7.79
CA GLY A 508 -39.72 -15.48 -8.24
C GLY A 508 -38.95 -15.24 -9.54
N ARG A 509 -38.64 -13.98 -9.91
CA ARG A 509 -38.00 -13.63 -11.18
C ARG A 509 -36.48 -13.53 -11.04
N LEU A 510 -35.79 -14.67 -11.15
CA LEU A 510 -34.33 -14.73 -11.01
C LEU A 510 -33.60 -13.88 -12.05
N GLN A 511 -34.08 -13.85 -13.29
CA GLN A 511 -33.45 -13.07 -14.37
C GLN A 511 -33.41 -11.57 -14.07
N ALA A 512 -34.49 -11.02 -13.50
CA ALA A 512 -34.56 -9.61 -13.13
C ALA A 512 -33.59 -9.27 -11.98
N LEU A 513 -33.43 -10.20 -11.03
CA LEU A 513 -32.48 -10.05 -9.93
C LEU A 513 -31.02 -10.11 -10.42
N ILE A 514 -30.71 -11.01 -11.36
CA ILE A 514 -29.40 -11.07 -12.02
C ILE A 514 -29.14 -9.78 -12.81
N ALA A 515 -30.12 -9.26 -13.56
CA ALA A 515 -29.98 -8.00 -14.28
C ALA A 515 -29.65 -6.84 -13.32
N TYR A 516 -30.36 -6.75 -12.20
CA TYR A 516 -30.08 -5.76 -11.14
C TYR A 516 -28.67 -5.91 -10.56
N ALA A 517 -28.18 -7.14 -10.37
CA ALA A 517 -26.84 -7.37 -9.85
C ALA A 517 -25.75 -6.99 -10.88
N VAL A 518 -25.92 -7.39 -12.13
CA VAL A 518 -24.88 -7.33 -13.18
C VAL A 518 -24.76 -5.95 -13.80
N LEU A 519 -25.86 -5.23 -13.97
CA LEU A 519 -25.88 -4.00 -14.77
C LEU A 519 -24.88 -2.93 -14.28
N PRO A 520 -24.77 -2.61 -12.97
CA PRO A 520 -23.80 -1.63 -12.51
C PRO A 520 -22.34 -2.07 -12.74
N TRP A 521 -22.04 -3.37 -12.67
CA TRP A 521 -20.71 -3.90 -12.94
C TRP A 521 -20.37 -3.84 -14.44
N ALA A 522 -21.32 -4.20 -15.30
CA ALA A 522 -21.15 -4.08 -16.74
C ALA A 522 -20.87 -2.62 -17.14
N LEU A 523 -21.68 -1.68 -16.65
CA LEU A 523 -21.46 -0.24 -16.88
C LEU A 523 -20.13 0.26 -16.31
N HIS A 524 -19.70 -0.28 -15.15
CA HIS A 524 -18.41 0.05 -14.56
C HIS A 524 -17.23 -0.41 -15.41
N LEU A 525 -17.26 -1.63 -15.95
CA LEU A 525 -16.21 -2.15 -16.82
C LEU A 525 -16.19 -1.42 -18.16
N MET A 526 -17.36 -1.11 -18.70
CA MET A 526 -17.54 -0.30 -19.90
C MET A 526 -16.91 1.08 -19.78
N ARG A 527 -17.18 1.81 -18.69
CA ARG A 527 -16.58 3.14 -18.47
C ARG A 527 -15.06 3.08 -18.33
N LEU A 528 -14.53 2.06 -17.64
CA LEU A 528 -13.09 1.89 -17.47
C LEU A 528 -12.40 1.60 -18.80
N PHE A 529 -13.00 0.78 -19.65
CA PHE A 529 -12.47 0.49 -20.97
C PHE A 529 -12.50 1.73 -21.88
N GLY A 530 -13.55 2.54 -21.79
CA GLY A 530 -13.66 3.82 -22.49
C GLY A 530 -12.69 4.91 -22.02
N GLY A 531 -11.93 4.68 -20.94
CA GLY A 531 -11.02 5.66 -20.34
C GLY A 531 -11.69 6.66 -19.39
N LEU A 532 -12.97 6.44 -19.06
CA LEU A 532 -13.70 7.18 -18.01
C LEU A 532 -13.43 6.53 -16.65
N GLY A 533 -12.17 6.63 -16.23
CA GLY A 533 -11.63 6.06 -15.00
C GLY A 533 -11.59 7.05 -13.83
N LEU A 534 -11.11 6.57 -12.68
CA LEU A 534 -10.67 7.46 -11.60
C LEU A 534 -9.64 8.45 -12.17
N PRO A 535 -9.60 9.71 -11.71
CA PRO A 535 -8.52 10.61 -12.07
C PRO A 535 -7.20 9.98 -11.59
N ARG A 536 -6.47 9.35 -12.51
CA ARG A 536 -5.09 8.94 -12.25
C ARG A 536 -4.25 10.17 -12.45
N GLY A 537 -3.66 10.68 -11.36
CA GLY A 537 -2.52 11.59 -11.36
C GLY A 537 -2.41 12.53 -12.56
N VAL A 538 -3.49 13.26 -12.89
CA VAL A 538 -3.35 14.38 -13.81
C VAL A 538 -2.71 15.47 -12.98
N GLU A 539 -1.49 15.83 -13.36
CA GLU A 539 -0.82 17.05 -12.92
C GLU A 539 -1.85 18.17 -12.76
N GLU A 540 -1.88 18.79 -11.59
CA GLU A 540 -2.77 19.90 -11.26
C GLU A 540 -2.55 21.15 -12.17
N SER A 541 -1.63 21.09 -13.14
CA SER A 541 -1.35 22.17 -14.09
C SER A 541 -2.41 22.34 -15.18
N SER A 542 -3.25 21.32 -15.47
CA SER A 542 -4.31 21.42 -16.49
C SER A 542 -5.72 21.42 -15.89
N ARG A 543 -6.04 22.48 -15.15
CA ARG A 543 -7.44 22.83 -14.85
C ARG A 543 -8.13 23.34 -16.11
N THR A 544 -8.50 22.43 -17.01
CA THR A 544 -9.62 22.62 -17.92
C THR A 544 -10.69 21.60 -17.57
N VAL A 545 -11.83 22.09 -17.09
CA VAL A 545 -13.02 21.28 -16.80
C VAL A 545 -13.54 20.74 -18.14
N GLY A 546 -13.09 19.53 -18.50
CA GLY A 546 -13.45 18.85 -19.75
C GLY A 546 -12.29 18.00 -20.25
N ASP A 547 -12.51 16.69 -20.37
CA ASP A 547 -11.56 15.67 -20.85
C ASP A 547 -10.36 15.32 -19.96
N VAL A 548 -10.63 14.51 -18.92
CA VAL A 548 -9.64 13.57 -18.38
C VAL A 548 -10.03 12.16 -18.83
N ILE A 549 -9.75 11.85 -20.10
CA ILE A 549 -9.89 10.48 -20.63
C ILE A 549 -8.49 9.88 -20.63
N ASP A 550 -8.20 9.06 -19.61
CA ASP A 550 -6.97 8.29 -19.53
C ASP A 550 -7.22 6.88 -20.06
N HIS A 551 -6.65 6.58 -21.22
CA HIS A 551 -6.85 5.28 -21.85
C HIS A 551 -5.93 4.24 -21.20
N PRO A 552 -6.48 3.13 -20.68
CA PRO A 552 -5.68 2.11 -20.02
C PRO A 552 -4.63 1.50 -20.95
N ASP A 553 -3.50 1.08 -20.37
CA ASP A 553 -2.46 0.29 -21.05
C ASP A 553 -3.01 -1.06 -21.55
N THR A 554 -2.24 -1.72 -22.43
CA THR A 554 -2.68 -2.97 -23.09
C THR A 554 -2.98 -4.08 -22.08
N THR A 555 -2.17 -4.21 -21.03
CA THR A 555 -2.34 -5.21 -19.97
C THR A 555 -3.62 -4.95 -19.16
N THR A 556 -3.90 -3.70 -18.78
CA THR A 556 -5.15 -3.34 -18.09
C THR A 556 -6.36 -3.52 -18.99
N ARG A 557 -6.26 -3.21 -20.29
CA ARG A 557 -7.35 -3.48 -21.26
C ARG A 557 -7.69 -4.95 -21.33
N VAL A 558 -6.68 -5.82 -21.47
CA VAL A 558 -6.89 -7.28 -21.47
C VAL A 558 -7.56 -7.71 -20.17
N ARG A 559 -7.08 -7.22 -19.01
CA ARG A 559 -7.70 -7.53 -17.71
C ARG A 559 -9.17 -7.09 -17.62
N ILE A 560 -9.50 -5.90 -18.11
CA ILE A 560 -10.88 -5.38 -18.12
C ILE A 560 -11.76 -6.25 -19.03
N VAL A 561 -11.31 -6.54 -20.25
CA VAL A 561 -12.06 -7.37 -21.21
C VAL A 561 -12.25 -8.79 -20.67
N SER A 562 -11.22 -9.42 -20.11
CA SER A 562 -11.36 -10.75 -19.49
C SER A 562 -12.33 -10.74 -18.30
N SER A 563 -12.30 -9.69 -17.48
CA SER A 563 -13.25 -9.55 -16.36
C SER A 563 -14.68 -9.37 -16.85
N PHE A 564 -14.87 -8.64 -17.95
CA PHE A 564 -16.18 -8.41 -18.56
C PHE A 564 -16.69 -9.68 -19.25
N ALA A 565 -15.86 -10.37 -20.04
CA ALA A 565 -16.19 -11.66 -20.63
C ALA A 565 -16.58 -12.69 -19.57
N LEU A 566 -15.85 -12.76 -18.45
CA LEU A 566 -16.23 -13.63 -17.33
C LEU A 566 -17.59 -13.25 -16.73
N LEU A 567 -17.84 -11.95 -16.50
CA LEU A 567 -19.13 -11.46 -16.00
C LEU A 567 -20.28 -11.83 -16.96
N MET A 568 -20.09 -11.62 -18.27
CA MET A 568 -21.08 -11.93 -19.29
C MET A 568 -21.30 -13.43 -19.44
N GLY A 569 -20.25 -14.24 -19.42
CA GLY A 569 -20.32 -15.70 -19.51
C GLY A 569 -21.08 -16.32 -18.32
N VAL A 570 -20.76 -15.88 -17.09
CA VAL A 570 -21.52 -16.30 -15.89
C VAL A 570 -22.97 -15.84 -15.97
N THR A 571 -23.22 -14.62 -16.44
CA THR A 571 -24.58 -14.10 -16.61
C THR A 571 -25.37 -14.88 -17.65
N ALA A 572 -24.77 -15.18 -18.81
CA ALA A 572 -25.38 -15.93 -19.89
C ALA A 572 -25.75 -17.36 -19.47
N ALA A 573 -24.96 -17.97 -18.58
CA ALA A 573 -25.23 -19.31 -18.05
C ALA A 573 -26.54 -19.41 -17.25
N PHE A 574 -27.04 -18.30 -16.71
CA PHE A 574 -28.27 -18.24 -15.91
C PHE A 574 -29.39 -17.39 -16.52
N ALA A 575 -29.06 -16.31 -17.22
CA ALA A 575 -30.01 -15.35 -17.76
C ALA A 575 -29.49 -14.70 -19.06
N PRO A 576 -29.54 -15.41 -20.21
CA PRO A 576 -29.09 -14.90 -21.51
C PRO A 576 -29.75 -13.57 -21.92
N SER A 577 -31.00 -13.34 -21.50
CA SER A 577 -31.75 -12.11 -21.77
C SER A 577 -31.08 -10.85 -21.22
N VAL A 578 -30.28 -10.96 -20.15
CA VAL A 578 -29.55 -9.84 -19.55
C VAL A 578 -28.46 -9.31 -20.49
N MET A 579 -27.93 -10.16 -21.38
CA MET A 579 -26.96 -9.73 -22.40
C MET A 579 -27.55 -8.65 -23.30
N LEU A 580 -28.81 -8.80 -23.70
CA LEU A 580 -29.50 -7.80 -24.51
C LEU A 580 -29.67 -6.49 -23.75
N VAL A 581 -29.97 -6.54 -22.46
CA VAL A 581 -30.09 -5.34 -21.61
C VAL A 581 -28.76 -4.58 -21.55
N VAL A 582 -27.64 -5.28 -21.36
CA VAL A 582 -26.30 -4.66 -21.37
C VAL A 582 -26.00 -4.02 -22.72
N LEU A 583 -26.35 -4.68 -23.84
CA LEU A 583 -26.20 -4.11 -25.18
C LEU A 583 -27.03 -2.84 -25.38
N VAL A 584 -28.30 -2.85 -24.93
CA VAL A 584 -29.17 -1.66 -24.99
C VAL A 584 -28.57 -0.52 -24.19
N CYS A 585 -28.06 -0.79 -22.98
CA CYS A 585 -27.37 0.23 -22.19
C CYS A 585 -26.10 0.76 -22.87
N ALA A 586 -25.37 -0.08 -23.60
CA ALA A 586 -24.21 0.32 -24.40
C ALA A 586 -24.59 1.29 -25.52
N VAL A 587 -25.67 0.98 -26.25
CA VAL A 587 -26.22 1.87 -27.30
C VAL A 587 -26.70 3.19 -26.70
N LEU A 588 -27.46 3.12 -25.59
CA LEU A 588 -27.94 4.32 -24.90
C LEU A 588 -26.80 5.21 -24.42
N TRP A 589 -25.67 4.64 -24.00
CA TRP A 589 -24.51 5.44 -23.61
C TRP A 589 -23.89 6.20 -24.80
N VAL A 590 -23.79 5.57 -25.98
CA VAL A 590 -23.35 6.29 -27.20
C VAL A 590 -24.32 7.39 -27.59
N VAL A 591 -25.63 7.13 -27.52
CA VAL A 591 -26.65 8.16 -27.79
C VAL A 591 -26.55 9.31 -26.77
N ALA A 592 -26.35 9.00 -25.49
CA ALA A 592 -26.15 10.02 -24.46
C ALA A 592 -24.87 10.83 -24.69
N ALA A 593 -23.78 10.20 -25.14
CA ALA A 593 -22.54 10.90 -25.50
C ALA A 593 -22.75 11.83 -26.70
N LEU A 594 -23.49 11.39 -27.74
CA LEU A 594 -23.87 12.21 -28.89
C LEU A 594 -24.67 13.46 -28.46
N LEU A 595 -25.66 13.28 -27.58
CA LEU A 595 -26.56 14.35 -27.16
C LEU A 595 -25.92 15.32 -26.17
N SER A 596 -25.03 14.83 -25.30
CA SER A 596 -24.38 15.65 -24.27
C SER A 596 -23.08 16.32 -24.74
N GLY A 597 -22.63 16.06 -25.98
CA GLY A 597 -21.33 16.53 -26.47
C GLY A 597 -20.14 15.81 -25.82
N GLY A 598 -20.36 14.63 -25.24
CA GLY A 598 -19.33 13.81 -24.64
C GLY A 598 -18.45 13.07 -25.65
N SER A 599 -17.38 12.44 -25.18
CA SER A 599 -16.44 11.71 -26.06
C SER A 599 -17.06 10.47 -26.70
N LEU A 600 -17.31 10.59 -28.01
CA LEU A 600 -17.75 9.49 -28.87
C LEU A 600 -16.72 8.36 -28.94
N ARG A 601 -15.43 8.68 -28.83
CA ARG A 601 -14.35 7.69 -28.83
C ARG A 601 -14.43 6.80 -27.58
N ALA A 602 -14.62 7.40 -26.41
CA ALA A 602 -14.77 6.66 -25.16
C ALA A 602 -16.01 5.74 -25.18
N ALA A 603 -17.15 6.27 -25.62
CA ALA A 603 -18.39 5.50 -25.71
C ALA A 603 -18.30 4.38 -26.77
N GLY A 604 -17.67 4.65 -27.92
CA GLY A 604 -17.43 3.66 -28.97
C GLY A 604 -16.52 2.51 -28.53
N LEU A 605 -15.42 2.81 -27.83
CA LEU A 605 -14.55 1.79 -27.22
C LEU A 605 -15.31 0.96 -26.18
N GLY A 606 -16.17 1.60 -25.38
CA GLY A 606 -17.05 0.92 -24.45
C GLY A 606 -17.98 -0.11 -25.11
N ILE A 607 -18.64 0.25 -26.22
CA ILE A 607 -19.45 -0.70 -27.02
C ILE A 607 -18.57 -1.82 -27.58
N ALA A 608 -17.40 -1.50 -28.12
CA ALA A 608 -16.48 -2.51 -28.66
C ALA A 608 -16.11 -3.55 -27.61
N ALA A 609 -15.87 -3.14 -26.35
CA ALA A 609 -15.62 -4.07 -25.26
C ALA A 609 -16.80 -5.01 -24.99
N VAL A 610 -18.04 -4.50 -25.03
CA VAL A 610 -19.25 -5.34 -24.90
C VAL A 610 -19.30 -6.39 -26.00
N LEU A 611 -19.13 -5.98 -27.25
CA LEU A 611 -19.19 -6.87 -28.41
C LEU A 611 -18.09 -7.94 -28.36
N VAL A 612 -16.85 -7.56 -28.05
CA VAL A 612 -15.72 -8.50 -27.91
C VAL A 612 -15.97 -9.48 -26.78
N SER A 613 -16.47 -9.00 -25.63
CA SER A 613 -16.74 -9.84 -24.44
C SER A 613 -17.95 -10.76 -24.60
N MET A 614 -18.84 -10.51 -25.57
CA MET A 614 -19.95 -11.41 -25.89
C MET A 614 -19.56 -12.51 -26.88
N VAL A 615 -18.49 -12.30 -27.65
CA VAL A 615 -17.96 -13.27 -28.62
C VAL A 615 -16.92 -14.19 -27.99
N ALA A 616 -16.12 -13.67 -27.05
CA ALA A 616 -15.17 -14.41 -26.23
C ALA A 616 -15.87 -15.24 -25.15
#